data_AF-A2RP47-F1
#
_entry.id   AF-A2RP47-F1
#
_cell.length_a   1.000
_cell.length_b   1.000
_cell.length_c   1.000
_cell.angle_alpha   90.00
_cell.angle_beta   90.00
_cell.angle_gamma   90.00
#
_symmetry.space_group_name_H-M   'P 1'
#
loop_
_entity.id
_entity.type
_entity.pdbx_description
1 polymer ?
#
loop_
_entity_poly.entity_id
_entity_poly.type
_entity_poly.pdbx_seq_one_letter_code
_entity_poly.pdbx_strand_id
1 'polypeptide(L)'
;MIEHHQGYTAITRHGRNSFRPAGKHPFKIIYNARAVKYDLIQQFESSTGIILPSGVKSNLCTQPVPFLGKELAIIKIQIKETKK
;
A
#
# COMPACT_ATOMS: atom_id res chain seq x y z
N MET A 1 -12.67 -23.06 -4.47
CA MET A 1 -13.40 -21.78 -4.63
C MET A 1 -12.46 -20.68 -4.16
N ILE A 2 -11.98 -19.84 -5.08
CA ILE A 2 -11.07 -18.73 -4.75
C ILE A 2 -11.97 -17.54 -4.45
N GLU A 3 -11.93 -17.05 -3.22
CA GLU A 3 -12.69 -15.87 -2.83
C GLU A 3 -11.83 -14.63 -3.12
N HIS A 4 -12.28 -13.79 -4.04
CA HIS A 4 -11.65 -12.51 -4.32
C HIS A 4 -12.02 -11.51 -3.21
N HIS A 5 -11.28 -11.54 -2.11
CA HIS A 5 -11.35 -10.48 -1.12
C HIS A 5 -10.80 -9.19 -1.74
N GLN A 6 -11.40 -8.04 -1.40
CA GLN A 6 -11.02 -6.71 -1.90
C GLN A 6 -9.59 -6.26 -1.49
N GLY A 7 -8.77 -7.15 -0.90
CA GLY A 7 -7.38 -6.93 -0.50
C GLY A 7 -6.36 -7.52 -1.48
N TYR A 8 -5.10 -7.12 -1.32
CA TYR A 8 -3.94 -7.49 -2.17
C TYR A 8 -3.43 -8.93 -1.98
N THR A 9 -4.17 -9.77 -1.25
CA THR A 9 -3.86 -11.19 -1.07
C THR A 9 -5.06 -12.00 -1.52
N ALA A 10 -4.88 -12.85 -2.53
CA ALA A 10 -5.84 -13.93 -2.73
C ALA A 10 -5.75 -14.84 -1.52
N ILE A 11 -6.91 -15.18 -0.98
CA ILE A 11 -7.04 -16.08 0.15
C ILE A 11 -7.74 -17.32 -0.38
N THR A 12 -7.06 -18.46 -0.28
CA THR A 12 -7.68 -19.76 -0.53
C THR A 12 -8.30 -20.27 0.76
N ARG A 13 -9.58 -20.62 0.67
CA ARG A 13 -10.29 -21.30 1.75
C ARG A 13 -9.81 -22.75 1.82
N HIS A 14 -9.11 -23.09 2.91
CA HIS A 14 -8.75 -24.46 3.25
C HIS A 14 -9.67 -24.94 4.39
N GLY A 15 -10.76 -25.65 4.07
CA GLY A 15 -11.70 -26.18 5.05
C GLY A 15 -12.77 -25.18 5.53
N ARG A 16 -13.49 -25.52 6.61
CA ARG A 16 -14.64 -24.71 7.09
C ARG A 16 -14.23 -23.35 7.70
N ASN A 17 -13.10 -23.29 8.42
CA ASN A 17 -12.68 -22.12 9.23
C ASN A 17 -11.26 -21.57 8.94
N SER A 18 -10.54 -22.08 7.95
CA SER A 18 -9.14 -21.68 7.73
C SER A 18 -8.94 -20.98 6.39
N PHE A 19 -8.56 -19.71 6.49
CA PHE A 19 -8.17 -18.85 5.38
C PHE A 19 -6.64 -18.83 5.30
N ARG A 20 -6.06 -19.24 4.16
CA ARG A 20 -4.61 -19.11 3.92
C ARG A 20 -4.35 -18.27 2.67
N PRO A 21 -3.22 -17.55 2.58
CA PRO A 21 -2.80 -16.91 1.35
C PRO A 21 -2.71 -17.93 0.22
N ALA A 22 -3.30 -17.61 -0.93
CA ALA A 22 -3.26 -18.43 -2.13
C ALA A 22 -1.90 -18.27 -2.82
N GLY A 23 -1.07 -19.32 -2.78
CA GLY A 23 0.22 -19.35 -3.46
C GLY A 23 1.30 -20.09 -2.67
N LYS A 24 2.15 -20.85 -3.37
CA LYS A 24 3.27 -21.62 -2.80
C LYS A 24 4.58 -20.80 -2.73
N HIS A 25 4.58 -19.60 -3.31
CA HIS A 25 5.75 -18.73 -3.50
C HIS A 25 5.61 -17.46 -2.63
N PRO A 26 6.71 -16.83 -2.17
CA PRO A 26 6.67 -15.68 -1.27
C PRO A 26 6.30 -14.37 -1.98
N PHE A 27 5.89 -14.40 -3.26
CA PHE A 27 5.37 -13.22 -3.93
C PHE A 27 3.88 -13.03 -3.62
N LYS A 28 3.51 -11.83 -3.19
CA LYS A 28 2.12 -11.41 -3.03
C LYS A 28 1.52 -11.16 -4.42
N ILE A 29 0.46 -11.88 -4.78
CA ILE A 29 -0.27 -11.61 -6.03
C ILE A 29 -1.11 -10.36 -5.83
N ILE A 30 -0.76 -9.28 -6.52
CA ILE A 30 -1.45 -7.99 -6.41
C ILE A 30 -2.66 -7.98 -7.35
N TYR A 31 -3.86 -8.13 -6.79
CA TYR A 31 -5.11 -8.02 -7.54
C TYR A 31 -5.59 -6.57 -7.73
N ASN A 32 -5.11 -5.65 -6.88
CA ASN A 32 -5.49 -4.25 -6.92
C ASN A 32 -4.26 -3.35 -6.67
N ALA A 33 -3.76 -2.73 -7.73
CA ALA A 33 -2.61 -1.82 -7.65
C ALA A 33 -2.90 -0.57 -6.79
N ARG A 34 -4.16 -0.13 -6.70
CA ARG A 34 -4.55 1.02 -5.88
C ARG A 34 -4.40 0.72 -4.38
N ALA A 35 -4.75 -0.49 -3.96
CA ALA A 35 -4.60 -0.93 -2.58
C ALA A 35 -3.12 -0.93 -2.15
N VAL A 36 -2.21 -1.34 -3.04
CA VAL A 36 -0.77 -1.31 -2.78
C VAL A 36 -0.25 0.12 -2.63
N LYS A 37 -0.73 1.06 -3.44
CA LYS A 37 -0.35 2.48 -3.30
C LYS A 37 -0.80 3.05 -1.96
N TYR A 38 -2.02 2.73 -1.52
CA TYR A 38 -2.50 3.16 -0.20
C TYR A 38 -1.70 2.55 0.94
N ASP A 39 -1.33 1.26 0.85
CA ASP A 39 -0.47 0.61 1.85
C ASP A 39 0.92 1.27 1.93
N LEU A 40 1.53 1.59 0.78
CA LEU A 40 2.81 2.32 0.72
C LEU A 40 2.71 3.70 1.36
N ILE A 41 1.63 4.44 1.09
CA ILE A 41 1.36 5.74 1.73
C ILE A 41 1.19 5.53 3.24
N GLN A 42 0.47 4.50 3.68
CA GLN A 42 0.27 4.23 5.09
C GLN A 42 1.57 3.91 5.82
N GLN A 43 2.46 3.11 5.21
CA GLN A 43 3.79 2.81 5.74
C GLN A 43 4.66 4.07 5.82
N PHE A 44 4.53 4.97 4.85
CA PHE A 44 5.22 6.27 4.88
C PHE A 44 4.77 7.14 6.05
N GLU A 45 3.45 7.21 6.31
CA GLU A 45 2.90 7.94 7.46
C GLU A 45 3.41 7.37 8.78
N SER A 46 3.41 6.04 8.92
CA SER A 46 3.95 5.36 10.10
C SER A 46 5.45 5.60 10.29
N SER A 47 6.23 5.68 9.20
CA SER A 47 7.67 5.92 9.26
C SER A 47 8.04 7.37 9.58
N THR A 48 7.21 8.34 9.18
CA THR A 48 7.50 9.77 9.33
C THR A 48 6.76 10.41 10.51
N GLY A 49 5.71 9.76 11.00
CA GLY A 49 4.82 10.25 12.04
C GLY A 49 3.87 11.36 11.57
N ILE A 50 3.73 11.56 10.25
CA ILE A 50 2.89 12.60 9.65
C ILE A 50 1.69 11.95 8.99
N ILE A 51 0.52 12.54 9.22
CA ILE A 51 -0.74 12.11 8.60
C ILE A 51 -0.97 13.01 7.38
N LEU A 52 -0.99 12.42 6.18
CA LEU A 52 -1.30 13.15 4.97
C LEU A 52 -2.82 13.41 4.87
N PRO A 53 -3.25 14.58 4.37
CA PRO A 53 -4.66 14.84 4.11
C PRO A 53 -5.24 13.86 3.09
N SER A 54 -6.53 13.52 3.22
CA SER A 54 -7.23 12.59 2.33
C SER A 54 -7.13 12.98 0.84
N GLY A 55 -7.19 14.27 0.53
CA GLY A 55 -7.01 14.79 -0.83
C GLY A 55 -5.62 14.49 -1.42
N VAL A 56 -4.58 14.63 -0.60
CA VAL A 56 -3.19 14.33 -1.00
C VAL A 56 -3.02 12.83 -1.25
N LYS A 57 -3.59 11.97 -0.37
CA LYS A 57 -3.55 10.50 -0.56
C LYS A 57 -4.23 10.08 -1.86
N SER A 58 -5.37 10.67 -2.18
CA SER A 58 -6.11 10.38 -3.41
C SER A 58 -5.32 10.80 -4.65
N ASN A 59 -4.73 12.00 -4.63
CA ASN A 59 -3.91 12.51 -5.73
C ASN A 59 -2.68 11.61 -5.99
N LEU A 60 -1.94 11.28 -4.93
CA LEU A 60 -0.80 10.36 -4.96
C LEU A 60 -1.19 8.98 -5.53
N CYS A 61 -2.37 8.46 -5.19
CA CYS A 61 -2.86 7.19 -5.70
C CYS A 61 -3.20 7.20 -7.20
N THR A 62 -3.59 8.35 -7.75
CA THR A 62 -3.89 8.50 -9.19
C THR A 62 -2.65 8.58 -10.07
N GLN A 63 -1.51 8.95 -9.50
CA GLN A 63 -0.26 9.09 -10.26
C GLN A 63 0.33 7.75 -10.69
N PRO A 64 1.11 7.70 -11.80
CA PRO A 64 1.87 6.51 -12.15
C PRO A 64 2.91 6.20 -11.06
N VAL A 65 3.16 4.91 -10.81
CA VAL A 65 4.05 4.42 -9.74
C VAL A 65 5.43 5.12 -9.66
N PRO A 66 6.16 5.39 -10.76
CA PRO A 66 7.45 6.08 -10.66
C PRO A 66 7.38 7.52 -10.14
N PHE A 67 6.22 8.19 -10.22
CA PHE A 67 6.02 9.53 -9.70
C PHE A 67 5.70 9.51 -8.20
N LEU A 68 4.87 8.56 -7.77
CA LEU A 68 4.53 8.36 -6.36
C LEU A 68 5.78 8.23 -5.47
N GLY A 69 6.74 7.40 -5.88
CA GLY A 69 7.98 7.21 -5.12
C GLY A 69 8.83 8.48 -5.02
N LYS A 70 8.86 9.28 -6.09
CA LYS A 70 9.59 10.56 -6.12
C LYS A 70 8.94 11.57 -5.18
N GLU A 71 7.62 11.72 -5.21
CA GLU A 71 6.90 12.66 -4.35
C GLU A 71 7.07 12.31 -2.87
N LEU A 72 6.93 11.04 -2.51
CA LEU A 72 7.16 10.59 -1.12
C LEU A 72 8.60 10.86 -0.64
N ALA A 73 9.58 10.67 -1.53
CA ALA A 73 10.98 10.96 -1.20
C ALA A 73 11.22 12.47 -0.98
N ILE A 74 10.65 13.33 -1.83
CA ILE A 74 10.74 14.79 -1.69
C ILE A 74 10.09 15.24 -0.38
N ILE A 75 8.87 14.76 -0.09
CA ILE A 75 8.16 15.08 1.16
C ILE A 75 9.02 14.70 2.37
N LYS A 76 9.65 13.52 2.34
CA LYS A 76 10.55 13.06 3.42
C LYS A 76 11.74 14.00 3.64
N ILE A 77 12.35 14.50 2.56
CA ILE A 77 13.47 15.44 2.62
C ILE A 77 13.00 16.76 3.24
N GLN A 78 11.89 17.32 2.73
CA GLN A 78 11.33 18.57 3.25
C GLN A 78 11.02 18.47 4.75
N ILE A 79 10.41 17.36 5.19
CA ILE A 79 10.15 17.13 6.63
C ILE A 79 11.45 17.17 7.43
N LYS A 80 12.51 16.51 6.93
CA LYS A 80 13.81 16.47 7.61
C LYS A 80 14.45 17.86 7.67
N GLU A 81 14.28 18.68 6.65
CA GLU A 81 14.76 20.07 6.61
C GLU A 81 13.96 20.99 7.53
N THR A 82 12.63 20.86 7.59
CA THR A 82 11.76 21.69 8.45
C THR A 82 11.86 21.36 9.94
N LYS A 83 12.36 20.16 10.29
CA LYS A 83 12.63 19.77 11.69
C LYS A 83 14.00 20.25 12.19
N LYS A 84 14.80 20.88 11.32
CA LYS A 84 16.14 21.38 11.61
C LYS A 84 16.07 22.81 12.13
#